data_AF-A0A8C9TDA1-F1
#
_entry.id   AF-A0A8C9TDA1-F1
#
_cell.length_a   1.000
_cell.length_b   1.000
_cell.length_c   1.000
_cell.angle_alpha   90.00
_cell.angle_beta   90.00
_cell.angle_gamma   90.00
#
_symmetry.space_group_name_H-M   'P 1'
#
loop_
_entity.id
_entity.type
_entity.pdbx_description
1 polymer ?
#
loop_
_entity_poly.entity_id
_entity_poly.type
_entity_poly.pdbx_seq_one_letter_code
_entity_poly.pdbx_strand_id
1 'polypeptide(L)'
;MPPKRHKDTKVNVSSSLESEDFSLETTVPTEEVSSSEERDGSQKVTRQLIERKELLHSLQLLKIELSQKNLIIDNLKVDHLTKIEELEEQLNDALHQKQLLSLRLDSQLKLQQEENRKLQALRKQEMDAILLRQRQLEETNQRLSEKAGDIRRSLRDLELTEEKYAELKEFPEEKLSIPEYVSVRFHEVVTPLRVQVKELQIRNSNLTEDLDSHRSQIKALMESYEEERRVRSELEIRCQRLTLELADTKQLIQEGDFKRENYSKVKRERDAYEGEVSELRKRLETLEVVHNAQTKERDHLTKEVATLQQSVTLLQKDKEYLNRQNMELSVRRAHEEDRLERLQVQLEDSKKAREEVYEKYVASRDHYKTEYENKLRDELEQIRLRTTHEIESLQRASKEMYERENRNLREARDNVVMEKDRAVAAEKEATDKYNHILEQFRQLQLGTDSRVAELLNQVKLKSFEVERAQMVQEETARNLSQCQIECEKQQKKLEVLTKEFYHLQTSSEKRITELQALNSEHQARLETYEKLEKELDDVTVQAAESKLGDAFYSEWFRKLCPMVVSIPVLTNGVICGERCSKFY
;
A
#
# COMPACT_ATOMS: atom_id res chain seq x y z
N MET A 1 -8.32 19.74 28.68
CA MET A 1 -7.90 18.41 28.18
C MET A 1 -6.59 18.56 27.42
N PRO A 2 -5.51 17.89 27.81
CA PRO A 2 -4.22 17.93 27.09
C PRO A 2 -4.02 16.65 26.23
N PRO A 3 -3.18 16.69 25.19
CA PRO A 3 -2.40 15.53 24.77
C PRO A 3 -0.92 15.77 25.11
N LYS A 4 -0.42 15.03 26.10
CA LYS A 4 0.47 13.87 25.95
C LYS A 4 1.84 14.19 25.33
N ARG A 5 2.79 14.42 26.24
CA ARG A 5 4.23 14.22 26.03
C ARG A 5 4.49 12.73 25.76
N HIS A 6 5.34 12.43 24.78
CA HIS A 6 6.13 11.20 24.79
C HIS A 6 7.62 11.53 24.72
N LYS A 7 8.35 10.83 25.59
CA LYS A 7 9.78 10.85 25.85
C LYS A 7 10.54 10.19 24.70
N ASP A 8 11.66 10.81 24.34
CA ASP A 8 12.78 10.15 23.67
C ASP A 8 13.38 9.07 24.57
N THR A 9 13.61 7.90 24.00
CA THR A 9 14.46 6.85 24.57
C THR A 9 15.56 6.55 23.57
N LYS A 10 16.80 6.76 24.02
CA LYS A 10 18.04 6.45 23.32
C LYS A 10 18.34 4.94 23.42
N VAL A 11 18.87 4.41 22.31
CA VAL A 11 19.87 3.33 22.19
C VAL A 11 19.42 1.91 22.58
N ASN A 12 19.37 1.01 21.59
CA ASN A 12 20.25 -0.17 21.57
C ASN A 12 20.27 -0.82 20.19
N VAL A 13 21.49 -1.02 19.70
CA VAL A 13 21.90 -1.79 18.53
C VAL A 13 21.61 -3.27 18.82
N SER A 14 20.86 -3.95 17.94
CA SER A 14 20.80 -5.42 17.87
C SER A 14 20.08 -5.89 16.60
N SER A 15 20.84 -6.41 15.64
CA SER A 15 20.44 -7.47 14.70
C SER A 15 21.74 -8.25 14.43
N SER A 16 22.03 -9.38 15.06
CA SER A 16 21.33 -10.67 15.04
C SER A 16 21.04 -11.15 13.62
N LEU A 17 22.11 -11.51 12.92
CA LEU A 17 22.09 -12.49 11.83
C LEU A 17 23.18 -13.51 12.15
N GLU A 18 22.73 -14.68 12.59
CA GLU A 18 23.48 -15.92 12.62
C GLU A 18 23.70 -16.35 11.17
N SER A 19 24.94 -16.43 10.74
CA SER A 19 25.34 -17.22 9.58
C SER A 19 26.49 -18.11 10.01
N GLU A 20 26.23 -19.42 9.92
CA GLU A 20 27.11 -20.51 10.26
C GLU A 20 28.37 -20.48 9.39
N ASP A 21 29.51 -20.19 10.01
CA ASP A 21 30.83 -20.38 9.40
C ASP A 21 31.16 -21.88 9.40
N PHE A 22 30.99 -22.54 8.25
CA PHE A 22 31.66 -23.82 7.97
C PHE A 22 33.13 -23.53 7.64
N SER A 23 33.95 -23.51 8.69
CA SER A 23 35.41 -23.44 8.62
C SER A 23 35.99 -24.67 7.89
N LEU A 24 36.67 -24.44 6.77
CA LEU A 24 37.60 -25.40 6.16
C LEU A 24 39.02 -24.84 6.29
N GLU A 25 39.58 -25.04 7.48
CA GLU A 25 41.03 -24.91 7.72
C GLU A 25 41.76 -25.89 6.81
N THR A 26 42.52 -25.34 5.86
CA THR A 26 43.51 -26.08 5.10
C THR A 26 44.84 -25.95 5.83
N THR A 27 45.08 -26.83 6.81
CA THR A 27 46.41 -27.00 7.41
C THR A 27 47.10 -28.20 6.78
N VAL A 28 48.15 -27.92 6.00
CA VAL A 28 49.20 -28.85 5.61
C VAL A 28 50.00 -29.19 6.86
N PRO A 29 50.27 -30.48 7.18
CA PRO A 29 51.67 -30.93 7.14
C PRO A 29 51.91 -32.44 6.83
N THR A 30 52.93 -32.65 5.97
CA THR A 30 53.97 -33.71 5.95
C THR A 30 53.65 -35.21 5.99
N GLU A 31 54.14 -35.87 4.92
CA GLU A 31 54.88 -37.14 4.84
C GLU A 31 54.62 -38.25 5.86
N GLU A 32 54.36 -39.47 5.36
CA GLU A 32 55.28 -40.61 5.52
C GLU A 32 54.98 -41.72 4.50
N VAL A 33 56.02 -42.04 3.72
CA VAL A 33 56.50 -43.38 3.30
C VAL A 33 55.50 -44.54 3.24
N SER A 34 55.40 -45.18 2.06
CA SER A 34 55.40 -46.66 2.03
C SER A 34 55.89 -47.21 0.69
N SER A 35 57.08 -47.79 0.80
CA SER A 35 57.77 -48.66 -0.15
C SER A 35 57.16 -50.06 -0.13
N SER A 36 57.11 -50.72 -1.29
CA SER A 36 57.03 -52.18 -1.39
C SER A 36 57.59 -52.62 -2.75
N GLU A 37 58.86 -53.04 -2.74
CA GLU A 37 59.51 -53.90 -3.75
C GLU A 37 58.96 -55.32 -3.61
N GLU A 38 58.68 -56.05 -4.69
CA GLU A 38 59.56 -57.03 -5.37
C GLU A 38 58.66 -57.66 -6.47
N ARG A 39 59.07 -58.03 -7.69
CA ARG A 39 60.24 -58.80 -8.13
C ARG A 39 60.28 -58.80 -9.67
N ASP A 40 61.50 -58.68 -10.18
CA ASP A 40 62.14 -59.50 -11.22
C ASP A 40 61.48 -59.74 -12.60
N GLY A 41 62.32 -59.64 -13.64
CA GLY A 41 62.04 -60.27 -14.93
C GLY A 41 62.04 -59.37 -16.16
N SER A 42 63.24 -59.15 -16.70
CA SER A 42 63.54 -59.19 -18.15
C SER A 42 62.74 -58.30 -19.12
N GLN A 43 63.46 -57.29 -19.64
CA GLN A 43 63.48 -56.88 -21.06
C GLN A 43 62.16 -56.94 -21.84
N LYS A 44 61.45 -55.81 -21.87
CA LYS A 44 60.81 -55.21 -23.06
C LYS A 44 60.15 -53.89 -22.64
N VAL A 45 60.87 -52.78 -22.82
CA VAL A 45 60.29 -51.43 -22.74
C VAL A 45 59.38 -51.26 -23.94
N THR A 46 58.09 -51.54 -23.77
CA THR A 46 57.06 -51.24 -24.77
C THR A 46 56.75 -49.74 -24.68
N ARG A 47 56.76 -49.08 -25.84
CA ARG A 47 56.37 -47.68 -26.13
C ARG A 47 55.25 -47.10 -25.24
N GLN A 48 54.30 -47.93 -24.82
CA GLN A 48 53.20 -47.60 -23.92
C GLN A 48 53.62 -47.08 -22.53
N LEU A 49 54.76 -47.51 -21.98
CA LEU A 49 55.25 -47.04 -20.67
C LEU A 49 55.82 -45.62 -20.73
N ILE A 50 56.45 -45.27 -21.86
CA ILE A 50 56.99 -43.92 -22.10
C ILE A 50 55.82 -42.96 -22.36
N GLU A 51 54.88 -43.33 -23.22
CA GLU A 51 53.65 -42.56 -23.48
C GLU A 51 52.85 -42.34 -22.17
N ARG A 52 52.76 -43.34 -21.29
CA ARG A 52 52.10 -43.18 -19.98
C ARG A 52 52.83 -42.20 -19.06
N LYS A 53 54.17 -42.19 -19.05
CA LYS A 53 54.96 -41.22 -18.25
C LYS A 53 54.87 -39.80 -18.80
N GLU A 54 54.90 -39.63 -20.13
CA GLU A 54 54.72 -38.34 -20.80
C GLU A 54 53.32 -37.76 -20.58
N LEU A 55 52.29 -38.60 -20.66
CA LEU A 55 50.92 -38.20 -20.33
C LEU A 55 50.80 -37.82 -18.84
N LEU A 56 51.40 -38.57 -17.92
CA LEU A 56 51.38 -38.24 -16.49
C LEU A 56 52.08 -36.92 -16.19
N HIS A 57 53.22 -36.64 -16.83
CA HIS A 57 53.92 -35.36 -16.70
C HIS A 57 53.10 -34.21 -17.29
N SER A 58 52.50 -34.41 -18.47
CA SER A 58 51.59 -33.42 -19.08
C SER A 58 50.39 -33.13 -18.18
N LEU A 59 49.85 -34.15 -17.52
CA LEU A 59 48.74 -34.01 -16.57
C LEU A 59 49.17 -33.25 -15.31
N GLN A 60 50.40 -33.45 -14.82
CA GLN A 60 50.96 -32.66 -13.72
C GLN A 60 51.15 -31.19 -14.10
N LEU A 61 51.68 -30.91 -15.29
CA LEU A 61 51.82 -29.54 -15.80
C LEU A 61 50.45 -28.85 -15.92
N LEU A 62 49.46 -29.54 -16.49
CA LEU A 62 48.08 -29.03 -16.56
C LEU A 62 47.47 -28.79 -15.18
N LYS A 63 47.75 -29.64 -14.18
CA LYS A 63 47.31 -29.40 -12.79
C LYS A 63 47.95 -28.16 -12.17
N ILE A 64 49.24 -27.94 -12.43
CA ILE A 64 49.95 -26.74 -11.96
C ILE A 64 49.39 -25.51 -12.65
N GLU A 65 49.23 -25.52 -13.97
CA GLU A 65 48.61 -24.41 -14.72
C GLU A 65 47.19 -24.11 -14.24
N LEU A 66 46.38 -25.15 -13.98
CA LEU A 66 45.04 -25.00 -13.43
C LEU A 66 45.08 -24.38 -12.03
N SER A 67 46.01 -24.81 -11.16
CA SER A 67 46.18 -24.23 -9.82
C SER A 67 46.63 -22.77 -9.87
N GLN A 68 47.51 -22.40 -10.80
CA GLN A 68 47.95 -21.02 -11.01
C GLN A 68 46.81 -20.15 -11.54
N LYS A 69 46.02 -20.64 -12.50
CA LYS A 69 44.85 -19.93 -12.99
C LYS A 69 43.78 -19.76 -11.91
N ASN A 70 43.56 -20.78 -11.08
CA ASN A 70 42.66 -20.68 -9.93
C ASN A 70 43.14 -19.62 -8.93
N LEU A 71 44.44 -19.58 -8.63
CA LEU A 71 45.01 -18.56 -7.73
C LEU A 71 44.88 -17.14 -8.31
N ILE A 72 45.05 -16.96 -9.62
CA ILE A 72 44.81 -15.67 -10.28
C ILE A 72 43.33 -15.28 -10.18
N ILE A 73 42.42 -16.23 -10.42
CA ILE A 73 40.97 -15.99 -10.31
C ILE A 73 40.60 -15.59 -8.88
N ASP A 74 41.16 -16.26 -7.87
CA ASP A 74 40.84 -15.97 -6.47
C ASP A 74 41.42 -14.61 -6.02
N ASN A 75 42.63 -14.25 -6.47
CA ASN A 75 43.16 -12.90 -6.26
C ASN A 75 42.28 -11.83 -6.90
N LEU A 76 41.83 -12.03 -8.14
CA LEU A 76 40.93 -11.09 -8.81
C LEU A 76 39.57 -10.97 -8.09
N LYS A 77 39.05 -12.06 -7.52
CA LYS A 77 37.84 -12.01 -6.69
C LYS A 77 38.07 -11.18 -5.44
N VAL A 78 39.20 -11.35 -4.75
CA VAL A 78 39.54 -10.55 -3.56
C VAL A 78 39.68 -9.06 -3.92
N ASP A 79 40.36 -8.74 -5.02
CA ASP A 79 40.48 -7.36 -5.50
C ASP A 79 39.12 -6.74 -5.86
N HIS A 80 38.22 -7.52 -6.46
CA HIS A 80 36.87 -7.07 -6.75
C HIS A 80 36.01 -6.92 -5.49
N LEU A 81 36.13 -7.83 -4.52
CA LEU A 81 35.40 -7.77 -3.25
C LEU A 81 35.84 -6.55 -2.43
N THR A 82 37.15 -6.34 -2.28
CA THR A 82 37.69 -5.14 -1.62
C THR A 82 37.24 -3.87 -2.33
N LYS A 83 37.18 -3.88 -3.68
CA LYS A 83 36.68 -2.72 -4.41
C LYS A 83 35.19 -2.48 -4.21
N ILE A 84 34.39 -3.53 -4.06
CA ILE A 84 32.97 -3.42 -3.74
C ILE A 84 32.81 -2.81 -2.34
N GLU A 85 33.55 -3.29 -1.34
CA GLU A 85 33.52 -2.76 0.03
C GLU A 85 33.88 -1.26 0.08
N GLU A 86 34.94 -0.84 -0.63
CA GLU A 86 35.32 0.57 -0.74
C GLU A 86 34.20 1.44 -1.36
N LEU A 87 33.55 0.93 -2.41
CA LEU A 87 32.47 1.65 -3.08
C LEU A 87 31.20 1.72 -2.22
N GLU A 88 30.92 0.67 -1.45
CA GLU A 88 29.83 0.65 -0.48
C GLU A 88 30.07 1.63 0.66
N GLU A 89 31.29 1.72 1.20
CA GLU A 89 31.67 2.72 2.21
C GLU A 89 31.51 4.15 1.66
N GLN A 90 32.02 4.41 0.45
CA GLN A 90 31.87 5.71 -0.20
C GLN A 90 30.41 6.08 -0.46
N LEU A 91 29.58 5.11 -0.84
CA LEU A 91 28.14 5.31 -1.03
C LEU A 91 27.46 5.66 0.30
N ASN A 92 27.79 4.94 1.37
CA ASN A 92 27.24 5.18 2.71
C ASN A 92 27.61 6.57 3.23
N ASP A 93 28.86 7.00 3.04
CA ASP A 93 29.31 8.35 3.38
C ASP A 93 28.58 9.43 2.59
N ALA A 94 28.41 9.23 1.28
CA ALA A 94 27.66 10.17 0.44
C ALA A 94 26.19 10.26 0.85
N LEU A 95 25.57 9.13 1.21
CA LEU A 95 24.20 9.10 1.73
C LEU A 95 24.09 9.82 3.07
N HIS A 96 25.04 9.63 3.98
CA HIS A 96 25.05 10.32 5.26
C HIS A 96 25.21 11.84 5.10
N GLN A 97 26.13 12.28 4.24
CA GLN A 97 26.32 13.70 3.92
C GLN A 97 25.05 14.32 3.31
N LYS A 98 24.39 13.60 2.40
CA LYS A 98 23.10 14.02 1.82
C LYS A 98 22.03 14.19 2.88
N GLN A 99 21.89 13.24 3.81
CA GLN A 99 20.92 13.33 4.90
C GLN A 99 21.21 14.52 5.82
N LEU A 100 22.47 14.76 6.17
CA LEU A 100 22.88 15.88 7.00
C LEU A 100 22.55 17.23 6.34
N LEU A 101 22.84 17.37 5.05
CA LEU A 101 22.53 18.57 4.27
C LEU A 101 21.01 18.78 4.17
N SER A 102 20.24 17.71 3.94
CA SER A 102 18.78 17.77 3.91
C SER A 102 18.21 18.28 5.24
N LEU A 103 18.67 17.73 6.37
CA LEU A 103 18.22 18.16 7.70
C LEU A 103 18.60 19.61 7.99
N ARG A 104 19.81 20.04 7.57
CA ARG A 104 20.25 21.43 7.72
C ARG A 104 19.39 22.39 6.92
N LEU A 105 19.07 22.04 5.67
CA LEU A 105 18.22 22.85 4.80
C LEU A 105 16.79 22.93 5.35
N ASP A 106 16.23 21.80 5.79
CA ASP A 106 14.89 21.75 6.41
C ASP A 106 14.82 22.59 7.69
N SER A 107 15.87 22.55 8.51
CA SER A 107 15.97 23.38 9.71
C SER A 107 16.02 24.86 9.36
N GLN A 108 16.82 25.25 8.36
CA GLN A 108 16.90 26.65 7.90
C GLN A 108 15.58 27.14 7.30
N LEU A 109 14.90 26.31 6.50
CA LEU A 109 13.59 26.64 5.94
C LEU A 109 12.54 26.82 7.04
N LYS A 110 12.51 25.95 8.05
CA LYS A 110 11.60 26.08 9.19
C LYS A 110 11.85 27.38 9.97
N LEU A 111 13.11 27.71 10.26
CA LEU A 111 13.47 28.96 10.94
C LEU A 111 13.02 30.18 10.13
N GLN A 112 13.30 30.22 8.82
CA GLN A 112 12.87 31.32 7.95
C GLN A 112 11.34 31.43 7.88
N GLN A 113 10.61 30.31 7.85
CA GLN A 113 9.15 30.31 7.89
C GLN A 113 8.61 30.87 9.20
N GLU A 114 9.21 30.48 10.34
CA GLU A 114 8.82 31.00 11.66
C GLU A 114 9.13 32.48 11.82
N GLU A 115 10.29 32.95 11.37
CA GLU A 115 10.67 34.37 11.36
C GLU A 115 9.71 35.20 10.50
N ASN A 116 9.39 34.73 9.29
CA ASN A 116 8.43 35.40 8.41
C ASN A 116 7.03 35.47 9.04
N ARG A 117 6.58 34.39 9.72
CA ARG A 117 5.31 34.38 10.45
C ARG A 117 5.31 35.39 11.61
N LYS A 118 6.41 35.48 12.37
CA LYS A 118 6.55 36.47 13.46
C LYS A 118 6.54 37.90 12.93
N LEU A 119 7.28 38.18 11.85
CA LEU A 119 7.29 39.50 11.20
C LEU A 119 5.91 39.86 10.64
N GLN A 120 5.20 38.92 10.02
CA GLN A 120 3.83 39.16 9.57
C GLN A 120 2.86 39.43 10.73
N ALA A 121 2.98 38.69 11.83
CA ALA A 121 2.15 38.91 13.02
C ALA A 121 2.40 40.28 13.64
N LEU A 122 3.66 40.70 13.77
CA LEU A 122 4.03 42.04 14.25
C LEU A 122 3.48 43.13 13.34
N ARG A 123 3.67 43.04 12.03
CA ARG A 123 3.10 44.02 11.08
C ARG A 123 1.58 44.10 11.17
N LYS A 124 0.90 42.96 11.33
CA LYS A 124 -0.57 42.94 11.52
C LYS A 124 -0.96 43.67 12.81
N GLN A 125 -0.28 43.38 13.91
CA GLN A 125 -0.54 44.04 15.19
C GLN A 125 -0.28 45.56 15.13
N GLU A 126 0.80 45.99 14.47
CA GLU A 126 1.11 47.41 14.25
C GLU A 126 0.02 48.09 13.40
N MET A 127 -0.41 47.44 12.31
CA MET A 127 -1.49 47.97 11.46
C MET A 127 -2.81 48.05 12.22
N ASP A 128 -3.17 47.05 13.02
CA ASP A 128 -4.37 47.06 13.85
C ASP A 128 -4.32 48.19 14.90
N ALA A 129 -3.16 48.44 15.51
CA ALA A 129 -2.96 49.54 16.45
C ALA A 129 -3.10 50.92 15.77
N ILE A 130 -2.53 51.08 14.57
CA ILE A 130 -2.67 52.31 13.76
C ILE A 130 -4.14 52.53 13.38
N LEU A 131 -4.83 51.49 12.91
CA LEU A 131 -6.25 51.58 12.52
C LEU A 131 -7.14 51.94 13.72
N LEU A 132 -6.88 51.36 14.88
CA LEU A 132 -7.61 51.72 16.10
C LEU A 132 -7.38 53.18 16.49
N ARG A 133 -6.13 53.65 16.41
CA ARG A 133 -5.79 55.05 16.69
C ARG A 133 -6.42 56.00 15.68
N GLN A 134 -6.44 55.63 14.40
CA GLN A 134 -7.07 56.41 13.35
C GLN A 134 -8.57 56.56 13.59
N ARG A 135 -9.27 55.47 13.92
CA ARG A 135 -10.71 55.53 14.26
C ARG A 135 -10.98 56.45 15.44
N GLN A 136 -10.18 56.36 16.51
CA GLN A 136 -10.32 57.26 17.66
C GLN A 136 -10.14 58.73 17.24
N LEU A 137 -9.14 59.02 16.42
CA LEU A 137 -8.91 60.38 15.92
C LEU A 137 -10.07 60.87 15.05
N GLU A 138 -10.58 60.02 14.15
CA GLU A 138 -11.73 60.34 13.30
C GLU A 138 -12.99 60.62 14.13
N GLU A 139 -13.29 59.80 15.13
CA GLU A 139 -14.40 60.02 16.07
C GLU A 139 -14.23 61.33 16.85
N THR A 140 -13.01 61.62 17.35
CA THR A 140 -12.77 62.90 18.04
C THR A 140 -12.92 64.09 17.12
N ASN A 141 -12.47 63.99 15.87
CA ASN A 141 -12.57 65.06 14.89
C ASN A 141 -14.03 65.31 14.47
N GLN A 142 -14.82 64.25 14.30
CA GLN A 142 -16.27 64.38 14.07
C GLN A 142 -16.95 65.11 15.22
N ARG A 143 -16.70 64.70 16.47
CA ARG A 143 -17.24 65.37 17.67
C ARG A 143 -16.81 66.84 17.77
N LEU A 144 -15.57 67.16 17.42
CA LEU A 144 -15.08 68.55 17.40
C LEU A 144 -15.73 69.37 16.29
N SER A 145 -15.94 68.78 15.11
CA SER A 145 -16.62 69.43 13.99
C SER A 145 -18.10 69.68 14.31
N GLU A 146 -18.79 68.74 14.95
CA GLU A 146 -20.16 68.91 15.45
C GLU A 146 -20.23 70.05 16.45
N LYS A 147 -19.37 70.06 17.48
CA LYS A 147 -19.29 71.14 18.47
C LYS A 147 -18.98 72.49 17.83
N ALA A 148 -18.06 72.55 16.86
CA ALA A 148 -17.78 73.78 16.12
C ALA A 148 -19.00 74.23 15.30
N GLY A 149 -19.75 73.30 14.72
CA GLY A 149 -21.00 73.56 14.01
C GLY A 149 -22.12 74.05 14.94
N ASP A 150 -22.22 73.52 16.15
CA ASP A 150 -23.14 73.99 17.18
C ASP A 150 -22.80 75.42 17.62
N ILE A 151 -21.52 75.72 17.87
CA ILE A 151 -21.06 77.08 18.20
C ILE A 151 -21.41 78.04 17.06
N ARG A 152 -21.11 77.69 15.79
CA ARG A 152 -21.47 78.54 14.63
C ARG A 152 -22.97 78.79 14.51
N ARG A 153 -23.82 77.80 14.84
CA ARG A 153 -25.28 77.97 14.84
C ARG A 153 -25.74 78.87 15.98
N SER A 154 -25.16 78.72 17.17
CA SER A 154 -25.46 79.55 18.34
C SER A 154 -25.05 81.03 18.17
N LEU A 155 -24.11 81.33 17.27
CA LEU A 155 -23.65 82.70 16.97
C LEU A 155 -24.46 83.41 15.87
N ARG A 156 -25.59 82.84 15.39
CA ARG A 156 -26.40 83.48 14.33
C ARG A 156 -27.29 84.60 14.86
N ASP A 157 -27.82 84.45 16.07
CA ASP A 157 -28.77 85.39 16.69
C ASP A 157 -28.13 86.04 17.92
N LEU A 158 -27.35 87.10 17.69
CA LEU A 158 -26.56 87.81 18.72
C LEU A 158 -27.20 89.11 19.20
N GLU A 159 -28.42 89.43 18.74
CA GLU A 159 -29.09 90.67 19.09
C GLU A 159 -29.59 90.62 20.55
N LEU A 160 -29.06 91.49 21.38
CA LEU A 160 -29.46 91.67 22.78
C LEU A 160 -30.38 92.88 22.91
N THR A 161 -31.35 92.76 23.82
CA THR A 161 -32.05 93.93 24.36
C THR A 161 -31.16 94.63 25.38
N GLU A 162 -31.35 95.94 25.58
CA GLU A 162 -30.53 96.73 26.51
C GLU A 162 -30.57 96.17 27.94
N GLU A 163 -31.72 95.64 28.37
CA GLU A 163 -31.92 94.97 29.67
C GLU A 163 -31.05 93.72 29.80
N LYS A 164 -31.04 92.84 28.79
CA LYS A 164 -30.25 91.59 28.80
C LYS A 164 -28.74 91.85 28.67
N TYR A 165 -28.36 92.91 27.97
CA TYR A 165 -26.97 93.33 27.91
C TYR A 165 -26.47 93.84 29.26
N ALA A 166 -27.29 94.59 30.00
CA ALA A 166 -26.93 95.05 31.35
C ALA A 166 -26.71 93.86 32.31
N GLU A 167 -27.60 92.87 32.27
CA GLU A 167 -27.47 91.63 33.07
C GLU A 167 -26.21 90.83 32.72
N LEU A 168 -25.94 90.60 31.44
CA LEU A 168 -24.79 89.80 30.99
C LEU A 168 -23.43 90.50 31.21
N LYS A 169 -23.40 91.83 31.21
CA LYS A 169 -22.19 92.62 31.44
C LYS A 169 -21.67 92.56 32.88
N GLU A 170 -22.54 92.26 33.85
CA GLU A 170 -22.15 92.12 35.25
C GLU A 170 -21.36 90.84 35.54
N PHE A 171 -21.42 89.85 34.64
CA PHE A 171 -20.67 88.61 34.79
C PHE A 171 -19.22 88.71 34.25
N PRO A 172 -18.23 88.09 34.93
CA PRO A 172 -16.87 87.98 34.41
C PRO A 172 -16.79 87.17 33.11
N GLU A 173 -15.86 87.53 32.22
CA GLU A 173 -15.69 86.90 30.89
C GLU A 173 -15.48 85.37 30.96
N GLU A 174 -14.86 84.87 32.02
CA GLU A 174 -14.59 83.43 32.22
C GLU A 174 -15.85 82.61 32.54
N LYS A 175 -16.94 83.26 32.96
CA LYS A 175 -18.22 82.60 33.31
C LYS A 175 -19.27 82.72 32.21
N LEU A 176 -19.05 83.56 31.22
CA LEU A 176 -19.94 83.73 30.08
C LEU A 176 -19.74 82.58 29.10
N SER A 177 -20.84 82.05 28.56
CA SER A 177 -20.74 81.15 27.42
C SER A 177 -20.21 81.90 26.19
N ILE A 178 -19.57 81.19 25.26
CA ILE A 178 -19.02 81.79 24.03
C ILE A 178 -20.07 82.64 23.28
N PRO A 179 -21.34 82.21 23.13
CA PRO A 179 -22.36 83.05 22.50
C PRO A 179 -22.71 84.30 23.30
N GLU A 180 -22.83 84.20 24.63
CA GLU A 180 -23.14 85.35 25.49
C GLU A 180 -22.01 86.38 25.47
N TYR A 181 -20.76 85.94 25.54
CA TYR A 181 -19.59 86.81 25.42
C TYR A 181 -19.58 87.55 24.07
N VAL A 182 -19.81 86.83 22.97
CA VAL A 182 -19.84 87.43 21.62
C VAL A 182 -21.04 88.38 21.47
N SER A 183 -22.20 88.06 22.01
CA SER A 183 -23.39 88.93 22.00
C SER A 183 -23.17 90.24 22.75
N VAL A 184 -22.51 90.20 23.92
CA VAL A 184 -22.16 91.40 24.70
C VAL A 184 -21.19 92.29 23.90
N ARG A 185 -20.13 91.71 23.33
CA ARG A 185 -19.17 92.45 22.49
C ARG A 185 -19.80 93.00 21.21
N PHE A 186 -20.67 92.22 20.58
CA PHE A 186 -21.42 92.65 19.40
C PHE A 186 -22.31 93.85 19.73
N HIS A 187 -23.04 93.82 20.84
CA HIS A 187 -23.87 94.94 21.29
C HIS A 187 -23.03 96.19 21.61
N GLU A 188 -21.88 96.06 22.29
CA GLU A 188 -20.98 97.18 22.60
C GLU A 188 -20.46 97.92 21.37
N VAL A 189 -20.20 97.21 20.27
CA VAL A 189 -19.66 97.81 19.04
C VAL A 189 -20.78 98.29 18.12
N VAL A 190 -21.84 97.51 17.96
CA VAL A 190 -22.89 97.78 16.96
C VAL A 190 -23.86 98.85 17.43
N THR A 191 -24.22 98.89 18.71
CA THR A 191 -25.17 99.88 19.24
C THR A 191 -24.70 101.34 19.08
N PRO A 192 -23.44 101.73 19.42
CA PRO A 192 -22.99 103.11 19.18
C PRO A 192 -22.92 103.47 17.70
N LEU A 193 -22.54 102.53 16.84
CA LEU A 193 -22.56 102.75 15.38
C LEU A 193 -23.98 102.93 14.86
N ARG A 194 -24.95 102.13 15.35
CA ARG A 194 -26.37 102.29 15.01
C ARG A 194 -26.90 103.66 15.45
N VAL A 195 -26.48 104.16 16.62
CA VAL A 195 -26.83 105.52 17.10
C VAL A 195 -26.21 106.59 16.19
N GLN A 196 -24.92 106.51 15.89
CA GLN A 196 -24.25 107.45 14.99
C GLN A 196 -24.87 107.48 13.59
N VAL A 197 -25.26 106.32 13.04
CA VAL A 197 -25.95 106.26 11.74
C VAL A 197 -27.30 106.99 11.81
N LYS A 198 -28.08 106.80 12.88
CA LYS A 198 -29.34 107.52 13.07
C LYS A 198 -29.12 109.03 13.21
N GLU A 199 -28.11 109.45 13.98
CA GLU A 199 -27.76 110.87 14.13
C GLU A 199 -27.32 111.51 12.81
N LEU A 200 -26.48 110.81 12.03
CA LEU A 200 -26.06 111.27 10.71
C LEU A 200 -27.23 111.33 9.73
N GLN A 201 -28.16 110.37 9.78
CA GLN A 201 -29.39 110.39 8.98
C GLN A 201 -30.24 111.62 9.30
N ILE A 202 -30.46 111.91 10.59
CA ILE A 202 -31.21 113.10 11.03
C ILE A 202 -30.48 114.39 10.63
N ARG A 203 -29.15 114.43 10.75
CA ARG A 203 -28.37 115.60 10.35
C ARG A 203 -28.43 115.83 8.84
N ASN A 204 -28.42 114.76 8.04
CA ASN A 204 -28.53 114.84 6.59
C ASN A 204 -29.92 115.32 6.15
N SER A 205 -30.99 114.85 6.80
CA SER A 205 -32.34 115.37 6.51
C SER A 205 -32.43 116.86 6.81
N ASN A 206 -31.93 117.31 7.96
CA ASN A 206 -31.96 118.73 8.33
C ASN A 206 -31.16 119.61 7.35
N LEU A 207 -29.94 119.17 6.97
CA LEU A 207 -29.14 119.90 5.98
C LEU A 207 -29.78 119.94 4.60
N THR A 208 -30.53 118.89 4.23
CA THR A 208 -31.28 118.85 2.97
C THR A 208 -32.43 119.86 2.99
N GLU A 209 -33.18 119.92 4.10
CA GLU A 209 -34.23 120.92 4.31
C GLU A 209 -33.67 122.36 4.30
N ASP A 210 -32.54 122.60 4.97
CA ASP A 210 -31.85 123.90 4.97
C ASP A 210 -31.42 124.31 3.54
N LEU A 211 -30.83 123.38 2.78
CA LEU A 211 -30.43 123.63 1.39
C LEU A 211 -31.62 123.97 0.50
N ASP A 212 -32.75 123.29 0.66
CA ASP A 212 -33.96 123.57 -0.11
C ASP A 212 -34.60 124.90 0.30
N SER A 213 -34.50 125.28 1.57
CA SER A 213 -34.90 126.62 2.04
C SER A 213 -34.06 127.73 1.41
N HIS A 214 -32.73 127.57 1.38
CA HIS A 214 -31.81 128.53 0.77
C HIS A 214 -31.98 128.62 -0.75
N ARG A 215 -32.20 127.48 -1.42
CA ARG A 215 -32.54 127.47 -2.86
C ARG A 215 -33.81 128.26 -3.14
N SER A 216 -34.82 128.12 -2.29
CA SER A 216 -36.09 128.86 -2.42
C SER A 216 -35.89 130.36 -2.17
N GLN A 217 -35.08 130.74 -1.17
CA GLN A 217 -34.72 132.14 -0.91
C GLN A 217 -33.95 132.77 -2.08
N ILE A 218 -32.98 132.06 -2.65
CA ILE A 218 -32.21 132.54 -3.81
C ILE A 218 -33.13 132.76 -5.02
N LYS A 219 -34.07 131.84 -5.28
CA LYS A 219 -35.07 132.01 -6.35
C LYS A 219 -35.90 133.27 -6.16
N ALA A 220 -36.48 133.47 -4.97
CA ALA A 220 -37.26 134.66 -4.67
C ALA A 220 -36.43 135.96 -4.80
N LEU A 221 -35.16 135.93 -4.39
CA LEU A 221 -34.27 137.09 -4.49
C LEU A 221 -33.90 137.40 -5.94
N MET A 222 -33.67 136.38 -6.77
CA MET A 222 -33.45 136.54 -8.21
C MET A 222 -34.69 137.13 -8.90
N GLU A 223 -35.90 136.62 -8.60
CA GLU A 223 -37.16 137.15 -9.13
C GLU A 223 -37.35 138.62 -8.74
N SER A 224 -37.10 138.97 -7.48
CA SER A 224 -37.15 140.38 -7.02
C SER A 224 -36.11 141.27 -7.71
N TYR A 225 -34.89 140.76 -7.93
CA TYR A 225 -33.83 141.50 -8.61
C TYR A 225 -34.17 141.73 -10.09
N GLU A 226 -34.71 140.72 -10.77
CA GLU A 226 -35.16 140.84 -12.16
C GLU A 226 -36.29 141.87 -12.28
N GLU A 227 -37.23 141.89 -11.35
CA GLU A 227 -38.32 142.87 -11.33
C GLU A 227 -37.80 144.29 -11.08
N GLU A 228 -36.90 144.49 -10.10
CA GLU A 228 -36.23 145.78 -9.91
C GLU A 228 -35.47 146.23 -11.16
N ARG A 229 -34.76 145.31 -11.82
CA ARG A 229 -34.02 145.62 -13.05
C ARG A 229 -34.95 146.07 -14.17
N ARG A 230 -36.13 145.44 -14.32
CA ARG A 230 -37.16 145.87 -15.27
C ARG A 230 -37.66 147.28 -14.95
N VAL A 231 -38.04 147.54 -13.69
CA VAL A 231 -38.53 148.86 -13.25
C VAL A 231 -37.47 149.95 -13.45
N ARG A 232 -36.21 149.67 -13.13
CA ARG A 232 -35.09 150.62 -13.38
C ARG A 232 -34.94 150.94 -14.85
N SER A 233 -34.98 149.93 -15.74
CA SER A 233 -34.90 150.14 -17.18
C SER A 233 -36.05 151.00 -17.70
N GLU A 234 -37.28 150.80 -17.21
CA GLU A 234 -38.44 151.61 -17.59
C GLU A 234 -38.29 153.07 -17.12
N LEU A 235 -37.80 153.28 -15.90
CA LEU A 235 -37.52 154.61 -15.35
C LEU A 235 -36.39 155.31 -16.11
N GLU A 236 -35.32 154.62 -16.49
CA GLU A 236 -34.24 155.17 -17.30
C GLU A 236 -34.76 155.66 -18.66
N ILE A 237 -35.59 154.87 -19.34
CA ILE A 237 -36.22 155.27 -20.61
C ILE A 237 -37.07 156.53 -20.42
N ARG A 238 -37.83 156.62 -19.31
CA ARG A 238 -38.64 157.79 -18.98
C ARG A 238 -37.76 159.03 -18.69
N CYS A 239 -36.69 158.88 -17.92
CA CYS A 239 -35.75 159.95 -17.61
C CYS A 239 -35.04 160.47 -18.87
N GLN A 240 -34.64 159.58 -19.79
CA GLN A 240 -34.04 159.98 -21.06
C GLN A 240 -34.98 160.83 -21.90
N ARG A 241 -36.27 160.45 -21.99
CA ARG A 241 -37.28 161.27 -22.69
C ARG A 241 -37.43 162.66 -22.08
N LEU A 242 -37.60 162.73 -20.75
CA LEU A 242 -37.71 164.02 -20.04
C LEU A 242 -36.44 164.85 -20.19
N THR A 243 -35.25 164.25 -20.22
CA THR A 243 -33.97 164.95 -20.40
C THR A 243 -33.87 165.61 -21.78
N LEU A 244 -34.36 164.94 -22.84
CA LEU A 244 -34.39 165.51 -24.18
C LEU A 244 -35.35 166.71 -24.27
N GLU A 245 -36.56 166.60 -23.71
CA GLU A 245 -37.52 167.72 -23.64
C GLU A 245 -36.96 168.93 -22.84
N LEU A 246 -36.20 168.65 -21.79
CA LEU A 246 -35.53 169.67 -20.98
C LEU A 246 -34.31 170.28 -21.69
N ALA A 247 -33.62 169.52 -22.54
CA ALA A 247 -32.52 170.01 -23.37
C ALA A 247 -33.03 170.96 -24.46
N ASP A 248 -34.13 170.64 -25.14
CA ASP A 248 -34.72 171.49 -26.18
C ASP A 248 -35.18 172.84 -25.61
N THR A 249 -35.80 172.83 -24.42
CA THR A 249 -36.23 174.05 -23.72
C THR A 249 -35.07 174.87 -23.15
N LYS A 250 -33.98 174.21 -22.73
CA LYS A 250 -32.74 174.89 -22.29
C LYS A 250 -31.93 175.47 -23.45
N GLN A 251 -31.88 174.80 -24.60
CA GLN A 251 -31.15 175.26 -25.79
C GLN A 251 -31.74 176.57 -26.35
N LEU A 252 -33.08 176.75 -26.27
CA LEU A 252 -33.77 178.00 -26.58
C LEU A 252 -33.46 179.17 -25.63
N ILE A 253 -32.98 178.88 -24.41
CA ILE A 253 -32.68 179.88 -23.36
C ILE A 253 -31.16 180.15 -23.24
N GLN A 254 -30.31 179.18 -23.60
CA GLN A 254 -28.85 179.23 -23.36
C GLN A 254 -28.00 179.81 -24.51
N GLU A 255 -28.55 180.06 -25.70
CA GLU A 255 -27.81 180.74 -26.79
C GLU A 255 -27.54 182.23 -26.49
N GLY A 256 -28.32 182.86 -25.59
CA GLY A 256 -28.17 184.27 -25.21
C GLY A 256 -27.14 184.56 -24.09
N ASP A 257 -27.10 183.74 -23.04
CA ASP A 257 -26.44 184.12 -21.78
C ASP A 257 -25.13 183.36 -21.46
N PHE A 258 -24.76 182.29 -22.18
CA PHE A 258 -23.65 181.41 -21.76
C PHE A 258 -22.22 181.93 -22.05
N LYS A 259 -22.05 182.94 -22.92
CA LYS A 259 -20.71 183.37 -23.37
C LYS A 259 -19.94 184.25 -22.36
N ARG A 260 -20.53 184.70 -21.25
CA ARG A 260 -19.92 185.73 -20.38
C ARG A 260 -19.45 185.30 -18.98
N GLU A 261 -19.86 184.16 -18.39
CA GLU A 261 -19.62 183.89 -16.95
C GLU A 261 -18.82 182.64 -16.53
N ASN A 262 -18.54 181.63 -17.38
CA ASN A 262 -18.24 180.26 -16.87
C ASN A 262 -16.79 179.72 -16.94
N TYR A 263 -15.77 180.53 -17.23
CA TYR A 263 -14.39 180.04 -17.44
C TYR A 263 -13.72 179.43 -16.18
N SER A 264 -14.08 179.89 -14.98
CA SER A 264 -13.35 179.56 -13.74
C SER A 264 -13.72 178.21 -13.11
N LYS A 265 -14.94 177.68 -13.35
CA LYS A 265 -15.39 176.39 -12.83
C LYS A 265 -14.77 175.21 -13.60
N VAL A 266 -14.70 175.34 -14.93
CA VAL A 266 -14.14 174.34 -15.85
C VAL A 266 -12.69 173.95 -15.50
N LYS A 267 -11.90 174.91 -14.99
CA LYS A 267 -10.50 174.65 -14.60
C LYS A 267 -10.37 173.70 -13.40
N ARG A 268 -11.24 173.81 -12.39
CA ARG A 268 -11.14 173.00 -11.15
C ARG A 268 -11.56 171.56 -11.37
N GLU A 269 -12.60 171.33 -12.17
CA GLU A 269 -13.06 169.99 -12.53
C GLU A 269 -11.98 169.24 -13.32
N ARG A 270 -11.28 169.94 -14.22
CA ARG A 270 -10.16 169.37 -14.98
C ARG A 270 -9.03 168.85 -14.08
N ASP A 271 -8.64 169.62 -13.06
CA ASP A 271 -7.57 169.20 -12.13
C ASP A 271 -7.98 168.00 -11.24
N ALA A 272 -9.26 167.87 -10.87
CA ALA A 272 -9.76 166.72 -10.09
C ALA A 272 -9.78 165.42 -10.92
N TYR A 273 -10.24 165.49 -12.18
CA TYR A 273 -10.24 164.35 -13.08
C TYR A 273 -8.82 163.86 -13.43
N GLU A 274 -7.84 164.77 -13.51
CA GLU A 274 -6.43 164.38 -13.67
C GLU A 274 -5.93 163.48 -12.52
N GLY A 275 -6.36 163.76 -11.28
CA GLY A 275 -6.07 162.96 -10.10
C GLY A 275 -6.66 161.54 -10.18
N GLU A 276 -7.96 161.43 -10.45
CA GLU A 276 -8.66 160.14 -10.59
C GLU A 276 -8.07 159.28 -11.72
N VAL A 277 -7.73 159.90 -12.85
CA VAL A 277 -7.06 159.22 -13.96
C VAL A 277 -5.70 158.66 -13.53
N SER A 278 -4.95 159.38 -12.70
CA SER A 278 -3.65 158.90 -12.20
C SER A 278 -3.79 157.69 -11.27
N GLU A 279 -4.82 157.65 -10.41
CA GLU A 279 -5.07 156.52 -9.51
C GLU A 279 -5.60 155.28 -10.25
N LEU A 280 -6.50 155.48 -11.21
CA LEU A 280 -7.00 154.39 -12.05
C LEU A 280 -5.88 153.75 -12.87
N ARG A 281 -4.94 154.55 -13.39
CA ARG A 281 -3.74 154.03 -14.07
C ARG A 281 -2.89 153.14 -13.17
N LYS A 282 -2.66 153.54 -11.90
CA LYS A 282 -1.91 152.71 -10.94
C LYS A 282 -2.62 151.38 -10.66
N ARG A 283 -3.95 151.40 -10.49
CA ARG A 283 -4.74 150.17 -10.26
C ARG A 283 -4.71 149.25 -11.48
N LEU A 284 -4.81 149.81 -12.69
CA LEU A 284 -4.69 149.07 -13.94
C LEU A 284 -3.32 148.36 -14.02
N GLU A 285 -2.24 149.10 -13.75
CA GLU A 285 -0.87 148.54 -13.77
C GLU A 285 -0.72 147.38 -12.77
N THR A 286 -1.26 147.49 -11.55
CA THR A 286 -1.24 146.38 -10.58
C THR A 286 -2.02 145.16 -11.05
N LEU A 287 -3.18 145.36 -11.70
CA LEU A 287 -3.99 144.27 -12.24
C LEU A 287 -3.30 143.59 -13.43
N GLU A 288 -2.63 144.36 -14.30
CA GLU A 288 -1.84 143.82 -15.42
C GLU A 288 -0.72 142.92 -14.92
N VAL A 289 -0.01 143.31 -13.84
CA VAL A 289 1.03 142.48 -13.24
C VAL A 289 0.46 141.16 -12.71
N VAL A 290 -0.67 141.20 -11.99
CA VAL A 290 -1.34 140.00 -11.45
C VAL A 290 -1.85 139.09 -12.58
N HIS A 291 -2.51 139.67 -13.59
CA HIS A 291 -2.99 138.93 -14.75
C HIS A 291 -1.83 138.24 -15.48
N ASN A 292 -0.71 138.94 -15.68
CA ASN A 292 0.48 138.36 -16.30
C ASN A 292 1.08 137.21 -15.47
N ALA A 293 1.06 137.31 -14.14
CA ALA A 293 1.48 136.22 -13.25
C ALA A 293 0.56 134.99 -13.38
N GLN A 294 -0.76 135.19 -13.30
CA GLN A 294 -1.75 134.11 -13.44
C GLN A 294 -1.69 133.45 -14.83
N THR A 295 -1.45 134.22 -15.88
CA THR A 295 -1.28 133.69 -17.24
C THR A 295 -0.07 132.75 -17.33
N LYS A 296 1.06 133.13 -16.70
CA LYS A 296 2.26 132.29 -16.65
C LYS A 296 2.02 130.99 -15.86
N GLU A 297 1.31 131.04 -14.74
CA GLU A 297 0.94 129.85 -13.96
C GLU A 297 0.03 128.91 -14.76
N ARG A 298 -1.00 129.46 -15.42
CA ARG A 298 -1.88 128.69 -16.31
C ARG A 298 -1.09 128.02 -17.44
N ASP A 299 -0.17 128.75 -18.07
CA ASP A 299 0.66 128.21 -19.15
C ASP A 299 1.63 127.13 -18.63
N HIS A 300 2.12 127.26 -17.40
CA HIS A 300 2.95 126.24 -16.75
C HIS A 300 2.13 124.96 -16.48
N LEU A 301 0.96 125.08 -15.84
CA LEU A 301 0.06 123.95 -15.60
C LEU A 301 -0.38 123.27 -16.91
N THR A 302 -0.62 124.05 -17.96
CA THR A 302 -0.97 123.50 -19.28
C THR A 302 0.16 122.66 -19.85
N LYS A 303 1.42 123.08 -19.69
CA LYS A 303 2.60 122.29 -20.08
C LYS A 303 2.73 121.02 -19.23
N GLU A 304 2.54 121.11 -17.92
CA GLU A 304 2.58 119.94 -17.03
C GLU A 304 1.51 118.90 -17.40
N VAL A 305 0.26 119.33 -17.64
CA VAL A 305 -0.82 118.47 -18.11
C VAL A 305 -0.45 117.78 -19.43
N ALA A 306 0.15 118.51 -20.37
CA ALA A 306 0.61 117.93 -21.63
C ALA A 306 1.73 116.87 -21.41
N THR A 307 2.68 117.12 -20.51
CA THR A 307 3.72 116.13 -20.18
C THR A 307 3.15 114.88 -19.50
N LEU A 308 2.19 115.05 -18.59
CA LEU A 308 1.51 113.94 -17.94
C LEU A 308 0.70 113.13 -18.94
N GLN A 309 -0.03 113.78 -19.86
CA GLN A 309 -0.74 113.09 -20.94
C GLN A 309 0.21 112.26 -21.80
N GLN A 310 1.37 112.81 -22.18
CA GLN A 310 2.38 112.03 -22.92
C GLN A 310 2.88 110.82 -22.11
N SER A 311 3.14 110.98 -20.80
CA SER A 311 3.55 109.87 -19.93
C SER A 311 2.49 108.75 -19.86
N VAL A 312 1.21 109.12 -19.77
CA VAL A 312 0.09 108.16 -19.76
C VAL A 312 0.01 107.40 -21.07
N THR A 313 0.20 108.08 -22.21
CA THR A 313 0.19 107.40 -23.52
C THR A 313 1.34 106.41 -23.68
N LEU A 314 2.52 106.69 -23.14
CA LEU A 314 3.66 105.75 -23.14
C LEU A 314 3.35 104.53 -22.26
N LEU A 315 2.87 104.75 -21.03
CA LEU A 315 2.51 103.66 -20.12
C LEU A 315 1.39 102.77 -20.69
N GLN A 316 0.45 103.33 -21.44
CA GLN A 316 -0.57 102.56 -22.16
C GLN A 316 0.05 101.63 -23.22
N LYS A 317 1.04 102.12 -23.99
CA LYS A 317 1.76 101.30 -24.96
C LYS A 317 2.55 100.18 -24.29
N ASP A 318 3.21 100.47 -23.16
CA ASP A 318 3.95 99.45 -22.39
C ASP A 318 3.01 98.38 -21.84
N LYS A 319 1.84 98.79 -21.31
CA LYS A 319 0.79 97.87 -20.87
C LYS A 319 0.31 96.97 -22.01
N GLU A 320 0.06 97.53 -23.19
CA GLU A 320 -0.34 96.76 -24.37
C GLU A 320 0.75 95.77 -24.81
N TYR A 321 2.01 96.20 -24.80
CA TYR A 321 3.15 95.33 -25.13
C TYR A 321 3.25 94.14 -24.15
N LEU A 322 3.22 94.41 -22.85
CA LEU A 322 3.26 93.37 -21.82
C LEU A 322 2.05 92.43 -21.90
N ASN A 323 0.86 92.96 -22.22
CA ASN A 323 -0.33 92.13 -22.42
C ASN A 323 -0.19 91.20 -23.64
N ARG A 324 0.36 91.68 -24.75
CA ARG A 324 0.64 90.82 -25.93
C ARG A 324 1.64 89.71 -25.57
N GLN A 325 2.72 90.06 -24.87
CA GLN A 325 3.72 89.09 -24.43
C GLN A 325 3.13 88.04 -23.47
N ASN A 326 2.29 88.45 -22.52
CA ASN A 326 1.59 87.52 -21.62
C ASN A 326 0.68 86.57 -22.39
N MET A 327 -0.04 87.07 -23.40
CA MET A 327 -0.90 86.23 -24.23
C MET A 327 -0.09 85.20 -25.01
N GLU A 328 1.03 85.59 -25.62
CA GLU A 328 1.94 84.68 -26.32
C GLU A 328 2.51 83.60 -25.39
N LEU A 329 2.93 83.98 -24.18
CA LEU A 329 3.42 83.03 -23.18
C LEU A 329 2.30 82.09 -22.71
N SER A 330 1.08 82.58 -22.55
CA SER A 330 -0.08 81.76 -22.18
C SER A 330 -0.39 80.71 -23.25
N VAL A 331 -0.32 81.08 -24.53
CA VAL A 331 -0.52 80.15 -25.66
C VAL A 331 0.60 79.11 -25.73
N ARG A 332 1.86 79.53 -25.56
CA ARG A 332 3.01 78.59 -25.50
C ARG A 332 2.88 77.62 -24.35
N ARG A 333 2.46 78.10 -23.18
CA ARG A 333 2.20 77.26 -22.00
C ARG A 333 1.13 76.22 -22.30
N ALA A 334 0.00 76.62 -22.87
CA ALA A 334 -1.08 75.69 -23.24
C ALA A 334 -0.60 74.61 -24.23
N HIS A 335 0.22 74.97 -25.23
CA HIS A 335 0.78 73.99 -26.17
C HIS A 335 1.76 73.00 -25.52
N GLU A 336 2.59 73.45 -24.59
CA GLU A 336 3.48 72.53 -23.86
C GLU A 336 2.70 71.66 -22.86
N GLU A 337 1.63 72.17 -22.25
CA GLU A 337 0.70 71.38 -21.42
C GLU A 337 0.04 70.27 -22.26
N ASP A 338 -0.54 70.59 -23.43
CA ASP A 338 -1.11 69.59 -24.36
C ASP A 338 -0.09 68.54 -24.80
N ARG A 339 1.16 68.96 -25.04
CA ARG A 339 2.24 68.06 -25.44
C ARG A 339 2.61 67.12 -24.30
N LEU A 340 2.65 67.62 -23.07
CA LEU A 340 2.95 66.84 -21.88
C LEU A 340 1.86 65.81 -21.62
N GLU A 341 0.59 66.18 -21.76
CA GLU A 341 -0.54 65.26 -21.66
C GLU A 341 -0.45 64.13 -22.71
N ARG A 342 -0.16 64.45 -23.98
CA ARG A 342 0.04 63.43 -25.02
C ARG A 342 1.19 62.48 -24.70
N LEU A 343 2.30 63.00 -24.18
CA LEU A 343 3.45 62.18 -23.79
C LEU A 343 3.13 61.30 -22.57
N GLN A 344 2.33 61.80 -21.62
CA GLN A 344 1.85 60.99 -20.49
C GLN A 344 0.97 59.84 -20.95
N VAL A 345 0.03 60.08 -21.87
CA VAL A 345 -0.81 59.01 -22.44
C VAL A 345 0.04 57.95 -23.14
N GLN A 346 1.00 58.37 -23.99
CA GLN A 346 1.91 57.44 -24.65
C GLN A 346 2.76 56.62 -23.65
N LEU A 347 3.20 57.24 -22.56
CA LEU A 347 3.92 56.55 -21.50
C LEU A 347 3.03 55.51 -20.81
N GLU A 348 1.78 55.84 -20.50
CA GLU A 348 0.85 54.89 -19.89
C GLU A 348 0.52 53.72 -20.82
N ASP A 349 0.29 53.99 -22.11
CA ASP A 349 0.04 52.94 -23.10
C ASP A 349 1.25 52.02 -23.26
N SER A 350 2.47 52.58 -23.24
CA SER A 350 3.70 51.76 -23.26
C SER A 350 3.86 50.89 -22.00
N LYS A 351 3.44 51.39 -20.83
CA LYS A 351 3.44 50.62 -19.57
C LYS A 351 2.43 49.49 -19.63
N LYS A 352 1.20 49.76 -20.10
CA LYS A 352 0.15 48.74 -20.30
C LYS A 352 0.58 47.66 -21.29
N ALA A 353 1.11 48.06 -22.44
CA ALA A 353 1.63 47.11 -23.44
C ALA A 353 2.75 46.22 -22.87
N ARG A 354 3.64 46.80 -22.05
CA ARG A 354 4.67 46.03 -21.34
C ARG A 354 4.07 45.05 -20.34
N GLU A 355 3.09 45.48 -19.55
CA GLU A 355 2.38 44.63 -18.58
C GLU A 355 1.66 43.46 -19.28
N GLU A 356 0.94 43.70 -20.37
CA GLU A 356 0.28 42.65 -21.16
C GLU A 356 1.27 41.60 -21.70
N VAL A 357 2.46 42.02 -22.15
CA VAL A 357 3.51 41.09 -22.61
C VAL A 357 4.06 40.28 -21.44
N TYR A 358 4.26 40.89 -20.28
CA TYR A 358 4.67 40.16 -19.07
C TYR A 358 3.61 39.17 -18.60
N GLU A 359 2.33 39.53 -18.63
CA GLU A 359 1.23 38.63 -18.32
C GLU A 359 1.20 37.43 -19.27
N LYS A 360 1.33 37.67 -20.58
CA LYS A 360 1.44 36.59 -21.59
C LYS A 360 2.64 35.68 -21.34
N TYR A 361 3.79 36.24 -20.98
CA TYR A 361 4.98 35.47 -20.64
C TYR A 361 4.77 34.61 -19.40
N VAL A 362 4.22 35.18 -18.32
CA VAL A 362 3.93 34.45 -17.08
C VAL A 362 2.92 33.33 -17.34
N ALA A 363 1.84 33.63 -18.06
CA ALA A 363 0.84 32.63 -18.43
C ALA A 363 1.44 31.48 -19.26
N SER A 364 2.29 31.79 -20.24
CA SER A 364 2.98 30.77 -21.04
C SER A 364 3.95 29.93 -20.19
N ARG A 365 4.74 30.56 -19.32
CA ARG A 365 5.64 29.86 -18.38
C ARG A 365 4.87 28.92 -17.47
N ASP A 366 3.76 29.38 -16.89
CA ASP A 366 2.93 28.60 -15.97
C ASP A 366 2.20 27.46 -16.69
N HIS A 367 1.79 27.68 -17.94
CA HIS A 367 1.25 26.64 -18.81
C HIS A 367 2.29 25.52 -19.02
N TYR A 368 3.51 25.85 -19.46
CA TYR A 368 4.57 24.84 -19.65
C TYR A 368 4.93 24.13 -18.35
N LYS A 369 5.06 24.87 -17.23
CA LYS A 369 5.29 24.25 -15.93
C LYS A 369 4.20 23.22 -15.60
N THR A 370 2.95 23.57 -15.80
CA THR A 370 1.81 22.68 -15.54
C THR A 370 1.84 21.46 -16.48
N GLU A 371 2.18 21.63 -17.75
CA GLU A 371 2.34 20.52 -18.69
C GLU A 371 3.46 19.56 -18.27
N TYR A 372 4.61 20.07 -17.84
CA TYR A 372 5.71 19.23 -17.34
C TYR A 372 5.32 18.49 -16.06
N GLU A 373 4.65 19.16 -15.12
CA GLU A 373 4.13 18.53 -13.91
C GLU A 373 3.07 17.46 -14.21
N ASN A 374 2.20 17.70 -15.19
CA ASN A 374 1.22 16.72 -15.65
C ASN A 374 1.90 15.51 -16.29
N LYS A 375 2.86 15.71 -17.21
CA LYS A 375 3.63 14.61 -17.81
C LYS A 375 4.35 13.78 -16.76
N LEU A 376 4.99 14.42 -15.78
CA LEU A 376 5.65 13.72 -14.69
C LEU A 376 4.64 12.94 -13.83
N ARG A 377 3.47 13.53 -13.54
CA ARG A 377 2.39 12.83 -12.83
C ARG A 377 1.88 11.61 -13.62
N ASP A 378 1.69 11.76 -14.92
CA ASP A 378 1.23 10.68 -15.80
C ASP A 378 2.27 9.55 -15.91
N GLU A 379 3.56 9.88 -16.01
CA GLU A 379 4.65 8.89 -16.01
C GLU A 379 4.73 8.13 -14.68
N LEU A 380 4.62 8.83 -13.55
CA LEU A 380 4.59 8.20 -12.23
C LEU A 380 3.37 7.29 -12.09
N GLU A 381 2.20 7.70 -12.60
CA GLU A 381 0.99 6.88 -12.56
C GLU A 381 1.10 5.66 -13.50
N GLN A 382 1.69 5.83 -14.69
CA GLN A 382 1.99 4.70 -15.58
C GLN A 382 2.94 3.68 -14.93
N ILE A 383 3.99 4.14 -14.25
CA ILE A 383 4.90 3.24 -13.52
C ILE A 383 4.16 2.52 -12.41
N ARG A 384 3.33 3.23 -11.62
CA ARG A 384 2.50 2.62 -10.57
C ARG A 384 1.56 1.56 -11.14
N LEU A 385 0.84 1.86 -12.22
CA LEU A 385 -0.07 0.93 -12.87
C LEU A 385 0.66 -0.30 -13.43
N ARG A 386 1.79 -0.12 -14.11
CA ARG A 386 2.62 -1.23 -14.62
C ARG A 386 3.12 -2.11 -13.47
N THR A 387 3.66 -1.50 -12.42
CA THR A 387 4.15 -2.22 -11.24
C THR A 387 3.02 -3.00 -10.57
N THR A 388 1.83 -2.40 -10.45
CA THR A 388 0.65 -3.06 -9.86
C THR A 388 0.22 -4.23 -10.73
N HIS A 389 0.18 -4.06 -12.05
CA HIS A 389 -0.15 -5.12 -12.99
C HIS A 389 0.87 -6.27 -12.97
N GLU A 390 2.17 -5.96 -12.86
CA GLU A 390 3.24 -6.95 -12.70
C GLU A 390 3.09 -7.72 -11.38
N ILE A 391 2.81 -7.03 -10.27
CA ILE A 391 2.54 -7.66 -8.97
C ILE A 391 1.33 -8.60 -9.08
N GLU A 392 0.21 -8.14 -9.65
CA GLU A 392 -0.98 -8.98 -9.84
C GLU A 392 -0.70 -10.17 -10.76
N SER A 393 0.10 -9.99 -11.80
CA SER A 393 0.51 -11.07 -12.72
C SER A 393 1.36 -12.10 -12.00
N LEU A 394 2.35 -11.68 -11.20
CA LEU A 394 3.18 -12.56 -10.38
C LEU A 394 2.36 -13.29 -9.32
N GLN A 395 1.42 -12.60 -8.66
CA GLN A 395 0.50 -13.21 -7.70
C GLN A 395 -0.38 -14.27 -8.38
N ARG A 396 -0.94 -13.98 -9.57
CA ARG A 396 -1.70 -14.94 -10.38
C ARG A 396 -0.84 -16.14 -10.78
N ALA A 397 0.34 -15.91 -11.35
CA ALA A 397 1.26 -16.98 -11.75
C ALA A 397 1.69 -17.86 -10.57
N SER A 398 2.01 -17.24 -9.44
CA SER A 398 2.36 -17.94 -8.20
C SER A 398 1.19 -18.78 -7.68
N LYS A 399 -0.02 -18.22 -7.64
CA LYS A 399 -1.24 -18.95 -7.28
C LYS A 399 -1.50 -20.13 -8.21
N GLU A 400 -1.39 -19.95 -9.52
CA GLU A 400 -1.57 -21.04 -10.48
C GLU A 400 -0.50 -22.12 -10.35
N MET A 401 0.75 -21.75 -10.06
CA MET A 401 1.83 -22.71 -9.77
C MET A 401 1.49 -23.56 -8.54
N TYR A 402 1.10 -22.93 -7.43
CA TYR A 402 0.67 -23.64 -6.23
C TYR A 402 -0.56 -24.52 -6.49
N GLU A 403 -1.53 -24.07 -7.29
CA GLU A 403 -2.70 -24.88 -7.65
C GLU A 403 -2.35 -26.06 -8.56
N ARG A 404 -1.40 -25.90 -9.49
CA ARG A 404 -0.86 -27.00 -10.31
C ARG A 404 -0.13 -28.02 -9.44
N GLU A 405 0.76 -27.57 -8.56
CA GLU A 405 1.49 -28.45 -7.65
C GLU A 405 0.55 -29.19 -6.70
N ASN A 406 -0.43 -28.50 -6.11
CA ASN A 406 -1.46 -29.14 -5.28
C ASN A 406 -2.26 -30.20 -6.04
N ARG A 407 -2.60 -29.95 -7.32
CA ARG A 407 -3.26 -30.96 -8.17
C ARG A 407 -2.34 -32.16 -8.41
N ASN A 408 -1.09 -31.93 -8.79
CA ASN A 408 -0.11 -32.99 -9.01
C ASN A 408 0.12 -33.84 -7.74
N LEU A 409 0.20 -33.21 -6.57
CA LEU A 409 0.35 -33.92 -5.29
C LEU A 409 -0.90 -34.75 -4.95
N ARG A 410 -2.10 -34.23 -5.23
CA ARG A 410 -3.36 -35.00 -5.04
C ARG A 410 -3.42 -36.18 -6.00
N GLU A 411 -3.10 -35.98 -7.28
CA GLU A 411 -3.06 -37.05 -8.28
C GLU A 411 -2.00 -38.11 -7.94
N ALA A 412 -0.79 -37.69 -7.52
CA ALA A 412 0.27 -38.60 -7.07
C ALA A 412 -0.17 -39.40 -5.84
N ARG A 413 -0.78 -38.75 -4.84
CA ARG A 413 -1.37 -39.43 -3.68
C ARG A 413 -2.42 -40.45 -4.12
N ASP A 414 -3.34 -40.07 -5.00
CA ASP A 414 -4.42 -40.95 -5.44
C ASP A 414 -3.86 -42.15 -6.24
N ASN A 415 -2.84 -41.94 -7.07
CA ASN A 415 -2.12 -43.01 -7.76
C ASN A 415 -1.45 -43.98 -6.78
N VAL A 416 -0.74 -43.48 -5.77
CA VAL A 416 -0.13 -44.31 -4.72
C VAL A 416 -1.20 -45.08 -3.93
N VAL A 417 -2.35 -44.45 -3.63
CA VAL A 417 -3.47 -45.14 -2.99
C VAL A 417 -4.01 -46.26 -3.88
N MET A 418 -4.20 -46.01 -5.17
CA MET A 418 -4.64 -47.05 -6.11
C MET A 418 -3.62 -48.19 -6.23
N GLU A 419 -2.32 -47.90 -6.30
CA GLU A 419 -1.27 -48.91 -6.34
C GLU A 419 -1.23 -49.72 -5.04
N LYS A 420 -1.37 -49.06 -3.89
CA LYS A 420 -1.49 -49.72 -2.59
C LYS A 420 -2.73 -50.62 -2.55
N ASP A 421 -3.88 -50.17 -3.05
CA ASP A 421 -5.10 -50.99 -3.09
C ASP A 421 -4.94 -52.19 -4.05
N ARG A 422 -4.27 -52.02 -5.20
CA ARG A 422 -3.90 -53.14 -6.09
C ARG A 422 -2.95 -54.14 -5.41
N ALA A 423 -1.94 -53.65 -4.70
CA ALA A 423 -0.99 -54.48 -3.98
C ALA A 423 -1.70 -55.26 -2.86
N VAL A 424 -2.58 -54.62 -2.09
CA VAL A 424 -3.42 -55.27 -1.06
C VAL A 424 -4.35 -56.31 -1.69
N ALA A 425 -4.93 -56.05 -2.86
CA ALA A 425 -5.75 -57.03 -3.56
C ALA A 425 -4.93 -58.24 -4.02
N ALA A 426 -3.73 -58.02 -4.56
CA ALA A 426 -2.81 -59.08 -4.96
C ALA A 426 -2.29 -59.88 -3.76
N GLU A 427 -2.00 -59.22 -2.63
CA GLU A 427 -1.66 -59.86 -1.36
C GLU A 427 -2.80 -60.75 -0.89
N LYS A 428 -4.04 -60.23 -0.85
CA LYS A 428 -5.22 -61.03 -0.51
C LYS A 428 -5.36 -62.26 -1.39
N GLU A 429 -5.26 -62.11 -2.71
CA GLU A 429 -5.33 -63.23 -3.64
C GLU A 429 -4.20 -64.25 -3.41
N ALA A 430 -2.98 -63.79 -3.12
CA ALA A 430 -1.85 -64.66 -2.78
C ALA A 430 -2.09 -65.38 -1.45
N THR A 431 -2.64 -64.71 -0.43
CA THR A 431 -3.01 -65.33 0.84
C THR A 431 -4.14 -66.33 0.67
N ASP A 432 -5.13 -66.06 -0.18
CA ASP A 432 -6.22 -66.99 -0.49
C ASP A 432 -5.70 -68.23 -1.21
N LYS A 433 -4.78 -68.07 -2.18
CA LYS A 433 -4.09 -69.18 -2.84
C LYS A 433 -3.26 -70.00 -1.85
N TYR A 434 -2.52 -69.33 -0.96
CA TYR A 434 -1.75 -70.00 0.10
C TYR A 434 -2.68 -70.80 1.02
N ASN A 435 -3.77 -70.20 1.50
CA ASN A 435 -4.77 -70.86 2.35
C ASN A 435 -5.41 -72.05 1.62
N HIS A 436 -5.72 -71.91 0.32
CA HIS A 436 -6.23 -73.01 -0.49
C HIS A 436 -5.24 -74.16 -0.61
N ILE A 437 -3.97 -73.89 -0.90
CA ILE A 437 -2.91 -74.91 -0.94
C ILE A 437 -2.72 -75.55 0.43
N LEU A 438 -2.78 -74.76 1.51
CA LEU A 438 -2.64 -75.25 2.87
C LEU A 438 -3.81 -76.18 3.24
N GLU A 439 -5.03 -75.85 2.80
CA GLU A 439 -6.20 -76.72 2.97
C GLU A 439 -6.07 -77.99 2.13
N GLN A 440 -5.63 -77.91 0.87
CA GLN A 440 -5.33 -79.08 0.04
C GLN A 440 -4.25 -79.96 0.68
N PHE A 441 -3.20 -79.36 1.24
CA PHE A 441 -2.14 -80.06 1.95
C PHE A 441 -2.69 -80.77 3.20
N ARG A 442 -3.54 -80.10 3.99
CA ARG A 442 -4.23 -80.72 5.13
C ARG A 442 -5.13 -81.88 4.71
N GLN A 443 -5.88 -81.74 3.62
CA GLN A 443 -6.72 -82.81 3.07
C GLN A 443 -5.88 -83.99 2.59
N LEU A 444 -4.79 -83.73 1.86
CA LEU A 444 -3.85 -84.77 1.45
C LEU A 444 -3.21 -85.44 2.66
N GLN A 445 -2.80 -84.67 3.68
CA GLN A 445 -2.25 -85.19 4.91
C GLN A 445 -3.25 -86.11 5.63
N LEU A 446 -4.50 -85.67 5.80
CA LEU A 446 -5.57 -86.51 6.36
C LEU A 446 -5.82 -87.77 5.51
N GLY A 447 -5.75 -87.64 4.19
CA GLY A 447 -5.86 -88.76 3.24
C GLY A 447 -4.67 -89.74 3.33
N THR A 448 -3.46 -89.24 3.55
CA THR A 448 -2.29 -90.08 3.77
C THR A 448 -2.32 -90.72 5.15
N ASP A 449 -2.74 -90.00 6.18
CA ASP A 449 -2.86 -90.52 7.55
C ASP A 449 -3.95 -91.62 7.60
N SER A 450 -5.08 -91.42 6.91
CA SER A 450 -6.10 -92.46 6.78
C SER A 450 -5.59 -93.67 5.98
N ARG A 451 -4.84 -93.46 4.89
CA ARG A 451 -4.22 -94.53 4.12
C ARG A 451 -3.17 -95.31 4.92
N VAL A 452 -2.37 -94.61 5.72
CA VAL A 452 -1.40 -95.22 6.65
C VAL A 452 -2.13 -96.01 7.73
N ALA A 453 -3.21 -95.49 8.29
CA ALA A 453 -4.04 -96.20 9.26
C ALA A 453 -4.68 -97.47 8.66
N GLU A 454 -5.21 -97.38 7.42
CA GLU A 454 -5.71 -98.54 6.66
C GLU A 454 -4.62 -99.60 6.47
N LEU A 455 -3.44 -99.20 5.98
CA LEU A 455 -2.32 -100.11 5.76
C LEU A 455 -1.82 -100.72 7.07
N LEU A 456 -1.71 -99.95 8.14
CA LEU A 456 -1.38 -100.46 9.48
C LEU A 456 -2.39 -101.49 9.97
N ASN A 457 -3.69 -101.24 9.76
CA ASN A 457 -4.74 -102.20 10.10
C ASN A 457 -4.66 -103.46 9.23
N GLN A 458 -4.37 -103.33 7.93
CA GLN A 458 -4.13 -104.48 7.05
C GLN A 458 -2.92 -105.28 7.49
N VAL A 459 -1.81 -104.63 7.86
CA VAL A 459 -0.62 -105.29 8.39
C VAL A 459 -0.94 -106.02 9.70
N LYS A 460 -1.71 -105.40 10.61
CA LYS A 460 -2.18 -106.06 11.85
C LYS A 460 -3.06 -107.28 11.54
N LEU A 461 -3.98 -107.17 10.59
CA LEU A 461 -4.80 -108.31 10.18
C LEU A 461 -3.93 -109.43 9.60
N LYS A 462 -2.97 -109.09 8.74
CA LYS A 462 -2.00 -110.04 8.19
C LYS A 462 -1.12 -110.66 9.27
N SER A 463 -0.70 -109.90 10.29
CA SER A 463 0.05 -110.45 11.41
C SER A 463 -0.79 -111.43 12.21
N PHE A 464 -2.06 -111.12 12.50
CA PHE A 464 -2.98 -112.07 13.14
C PHE A 464 -3.25 -113.32 12.29
N GLU A 465 -3.37 -113.18 10.97
CA GLU A 465 -3.49 -114.32 10.06
C GLU A 465 -2.24 -115.20 10.08
N VAL A 466 -1.05 -114.59 10.12
CA VAL A 466 0.24 -115.30 10.24
C VAL A 466 0.36 -115.99 11.59
N GLU A 467 0.05 -115.30 12.70
CA GLU A 467 0.03 -115.88 14.04
C GLU A 467 -0.94 -117.07 14.12
N ARG A 468 -2.13 -116.95 13.53
CA ARG A 468 -3.10 -118.05 13.44
C ARG A 468 -2.54 -119.21 12.62
N ALA A 469 -1.94 -118.93 11.45
CA ALA A 469 -1.33 -119.97 10.63
C ALA A 469 -0.16 -120.66 11.34
N GLN A 470 0.64 -119.90 12.09
CA GLN A 470 1.75 -120.40 12.90
C GLN A 470 1.25 -121.27 14.05
N MET A 471 0.18 -120.87 14.75
CA MET A 471 -0.48 -121.70 15.77
C MET A 471 -0.98 -123.04 15.18
N VAL A 472 -1.62 -123.01 14.00
CA VAL A 472 -2.06 -124.22 13.30
C VAL A 472 -0.86 -125.08 12.86
N GLN A 473 0.23 -124.46 12.39
CA GLN A 473 1.46 -125.17 12.07
C GLN A 473 2.06 -125.85 13.30
N GLU A 474 2.11 -125.16 14.44
CA GLU A 474 2.59 -125.72 15.70
C GLU A 474 1.71 -126.87 16.20
N GLU A 475 0.38 -126.75 16.12
CA GLU A 475 -0.55 -127.82 16.46
C GLU A 475 -0.37 -129.03 15.53
N THR A 476 -0.25 -128.82 14.22
CA THR A 476 -0.02 -129.91 13.26
C THR A 476 1.33 -130.57 13.46
N ALA A 477 2.38 -129.82 13.80
CA ALA A 477 3.69 -130.36 14.15
C ALA A 477 3.65 -131.17 15.46
N ARG A 478 2.92 -130.70 16.49
CA ARG A 478 2.71 -131.46 17.74
C ARG A 478 1.95 -132.75 17.46
N ASN A 479 0.86 -132.70 16.69
CA ASN A 479 0.09 -133.90 16.31
C ASN A 479 0.95 -134.89 15.52
N LEU A 480 1.80 -134.42 14.60
CA LEU A 480 2.74 -135.26 13.86
C LEU A 480 3.72 -135.97 14.79
N SER A 481 4.31 -135.23 15.74
CA SER A 481 5.21 -135.81 16.76
C SER A 481 4.50 -136.84 17.64
N GLN A 482 3.25 -136.58 18.02
CA GLN A 482 2.44 -137.51 18.79
C GLN A 482 2.13 -138.79 18.00
N CYS A 483 1.76 -138.67 16.72
CA CYS A 483 1.62 -139.81 15.82
C CYS A 483 2.92 -140.59 15.63
N GLN A 484 4.07 -139.92 15.53
CA GLN A 484 5.38 -140.57 15.46
C GLN A 484 5.66 -141.41 16.71
N ILE A 485 5.41 -140.87 17.90
CA ILE A 485 5.55 -141.59 19.17
C ILE A 485 4.60 -142.81 19.23
N GLU A 486 3.37 -142.67 18.73
CA GLU A 486 2.42 -143.79 18.65
C GLU A 486 2.89 -144.88 17.68
N CYS A 487 3.43 -144.50 16.51
CA CYS A 487 4.06 -145.43 15.58
C CYS A 487 5.25 -146.15 16.22
N GLU A 488 6.14 -145.45 16.91
CA GLU A 488 7.25 -146.05 17.65
C GLU A 488 6.77 -147.02 18.74
N LYS A 489 5.68 -146.68 19.44
CA LYS A 489 5.07 -147.54 20.46
C LYS A 489 4.48 -148.81 19.84
N GLN A 490 3.79 -148.69 18.71
CA GLN A 490 3.29 -149.84 17.95
C GLN A 490 4.43 -150.72 17.43
N GLN A 491 5.51 -150.11 16.95
CA GLN A 491 6.70 -150.81 16.46
C GLN A 491 7.41 -151.58 17.59
N LYS A 492 7.57 -150.97 18.78
CA LYS A 492 8.06 -151.68 19.99
C LYS A 492 7.14 -152.82 20.42
N LYS A 493 5.82 -152.65 20.31
CA LYS A 493 4.84 -153.71 20.58
C LYS A 493 5.00 -154.89 19.62
N LEU A 494 5.20 -154.60 18.33
CA LEU A 494 5.49 -155.61 17.31
C LEU A 494 6.81 -156.33 17.61
N GLU A 495 7.87 -155.63 17.99
CA GLU A 495 9.14 -156.28 18.38
C GLU A 495 8.99 -157.25 19.56
N VAL A 496 8.21 -156.86 20.58
CA VAL A 496 7.94 -157.73 21.74
C VAL A 496 7.12 -158.95 21.34
N LEU A 497 6.04 -158.77 20.58
CA LEU A 497 5.22 -159.88 20.08
C LEU A 497 6.01 -160.81 19.15
N THR A 498 6.94 -160.28 18.37
CA THR A 498 7.83 -161.07 17.51
C THR A 498 8.81 -161.89 18.36
N LYS A 499 9.36 -161.31 19.44
CA LYS A 499 10.21 -162.03 20.40
C LYS A 499 9.45 -163.14 21.13
N GLU A 500 8.22 -162.88 21.56
CA GLU A 500 7.35 -163.89 22.19
C GLU A 500 6.97 -165.01 21.21
N PHE A 501 6.67 -164.68 19.96
CA PHE A 501 6.42 -165.66 18.91
C PHE A 501 7.62 -166.58 18.69
N TYR A 502 8.83 -166.02 18.54
CA TYR A 502 10.05 -166.82 18.39
C TYR A 502 10.36 -167.67 19.63
N HIS A 503 10.05 -167.19 20.84
CA HIS A 503 10.23 -167.95 22.08
C HIS A 503 9.23 -169.11 22.18
N LEU A 504 7.96 -168.89 21.81
CA LEU A 504 6.93 -169.94 21.71
C LEU A 504 7.28 -170.97 20.63
N GLN A 505 7.78 -170.53 19.47
CA GLN A 505 8.21 -171.44 18.41
C GLN A 505 9.35 -172.35 18.89
N THR A 506 10.42 -171.79 19.45
CA THR A 506 11.56 -172.57 19.95
C THR A 506 11.19 -173.50 21.12
N SER A 507 10.26 -173.11 21.99
CA SER A 507 9.77 -174.00 23.05
C SER A 507 8.88 -175.14 22.52
N SER A 508 8.08 -174.90 21.48
CA SER A 508 7.28 -175.94 20.82
C SER A 508 8.15 -176.94 20.04
N GLU A 509 9.18 -176.45 19.35
CA GLU A 509 10.16 -177.29 18.64
C GLU A 509 10.92 -178.20 19.60
N LYS A 510 11.34 -177.69 20.78
CA LYS A 510 11.93 -178.51 21.86
C LYS A 510 10.98 -179.62 22.34
N ARG A 511 9.70 -179.29 22.56
CA ARG A 511 8.67 -180.26 22.98
C ARG A 511 8.45 -181.36 21.94
N ILE A 512 8.51 -181.02 20.65
CA ILE A 512 8.37 -181.98 19.54
C ILE A 512 9.58 -182.92 19.51
N THR A 513 10.80 -182.40 19.67
CA THR A 513 12.01 -183.24 19.72
C THR A 513 12.04 -184.20 20.91
N GLU A 514 11.57 -183.77 22.08
CA GLU A 514 11.45 -184.61 23.28
C GLU A 514 10.41 -185.73 23.11
N LEU A 515 9.26 -185.43 22.49
CA LEU A 515 8.22 -186.42 22.20
C LEU A 515 8.64 -187.41 21.11
N GLN A 516 9.42 -186.98 20.11
CA GLN A 516 9.98 -187.89 19.11
C GLN A 516 11.02 -188.84 19.72
N ALA A 517 11.84 -188.37 20.66
CA ALA A 517 12.79 -189.21 21.39
C ALA A 517 12.06 -190.28 22.25
N LEU A 518 11.01 -189.89 22.98
CA LEU A 518 10.19 -190.82 23.78
C LEU A 518 9.48 -191.87 22.92
N ASN A 519 8.98 -191.48 21.74
CA ASN A 519 8.30 -192.41 20.84
C ASN A 519 9.27 -193.46 20.27
N SER A 520 10.51 -193.05 19.98
CA SER A 520 11.58 -193.97 19.54
C SER A 520 12.00 -194.96 20.63
N GLU A 521 12.00 -194.55 21.91
CA GLU A 521 12.29 -195.42 23.06
C GLU A 521 11.17 -196.46 23.28
N HIS A 522 9.91 -196.06 23.12
CA HIS A 522 8.76 -196.96 23.22
C HIS A 522 8.69 -197.97 22.06
N GLN A 523 9.06 -197.58 20.84
CA GLN A 523 9.18 -198.50 19.70
C GLN A 523 10.30 -199.53 19.89
N ALA A 524 11.46 -199.14 20.43
CA ALA A 524 12.54 -200.08 20.74
C ALA A 524 12.15 -201.11 21.82
N ARG A 525 11.34 -200.71 22.82
CA ARG A 525 10.81 -201.64 23.83
C ARG A 525 9.81 -202.64 23.25
N LEU A 526 8.94 -202.22 22.33
CA LEU A 526 8.00 -203.11 21.65
C LEU A 526 8.72 -204.19 20.82
N GLU A 527 9.77 -203.83 20.08
CA GLU A 527 10.56 -204.79 19.30
C GLU A 527 11.29 -205.84 20.17
N THR A 528 11.65 -205.49 21.41
CA THR A 528 12.24 -206.46 22.35
C THR A 528 11.20 -207.43 22.93
N TYR A 529 9.97 -206.99 23.15
CA TYR A 529 8.90 -207.87 23.63
C TYR A 529 8.40 -208.81 22.53
N GLU A 530 8.30 -208.35 21.28
CA GLU A 530 7.90 -209.20 20.15
C GLU A 530 8.92 -210.31 19.81
N LYS A 531 10.22 -210.10 20.12
CA LYS A 531 11.25 -211.13 19.94
C LYS A 531 11.20 -212.22 21.02
N LEU A 532 10.84 -211.85 22.25
CA LEU A 532 10.62 -212.81 23.34
C LEU A 532 9.34 -213.64 23.14
N GLU A 533 8.31 -213.06 22.50
CA GLU A 533 7.10 -213.79 22.09
C GLU A 533 7.40 -214.85 21.01
N LYS A 534 8.26 -214.53 20.03
CA LYS A 534 8.62 -215.49 18.95
C LYS A 534 9.49 -216.66 19.41
N GLU A 535 10.29 -216.52 20.46
CA GLU A 535 11.13 -217.62 20.97
C GLU A 535 10.37 -218.59 21.89
N LEU A 536 9.24 -218.18 22.46
CA LEU A 536 8.36 -219.05 23.26
C LEU A 536 7.35 -219.81 22.40
N ASP A 537 6.89 -219.22 21.29
CA ASP A 537 5.95 -219.86 20.36
C ASP A 537 6.56 -221.01 19.53
N ASP A 538 7.88 -221.03 19.33
CA ASP A 538 8.58 -222.11 18.60
C ASP A 538 8.80 -223.40 19.44
N VAL A 539 8.57 -223.37 20.76
CA VAL A 539 8.72 -224.56 21.64
C VAL A 539 7.38 -225.23 21.98
N THR A 540 6.26 -224.49 22.00
CA THR A 540 4.94 -225.04 22.32
C THR A 540 4.16 -225.53 21.09
N VAL A 541 4.53 -225.15 19.86
CA VAL A 541 3.92 -225.67 18.61
C VAL A 541 4.72 -226.85 18.00
N GLN A 542 5.41 -227.62 18.86
CA GLN A 542 5.70 -229.05 18.63
C GLN A 542 4.92 -229.99 19.58
N ALA A 543 4.11 -229.48 20.51
CA ALA A 543 3.23 -230.30 21.33
C ALA A 543 2.00 -229.51 21.82
N ALA A 544 0.84 -229.86 21.25
CA ALA A 544 -0.52 -229.48 21.63
C ALA A 544 -0.99 -228.14 21.04
N GLU A 545 -1.72 -228.17 19.92
CA GLU A 545 -3.15 -228.56 19.83
C GLU A 545 -4.10 -227.57 20.48
N SER A 546 -5.18 -227.32 19.73
CA SER A 546 -6.42 -226.65 20.13
C SER A 546 -6.39 -225.13 20.01
N LYS A 547 -6.82 -224.60 18.86
CA LYS A 547 -8.22 -224.45 18.43
C LYS A 547 -8.72 -223.06 18.78
N LEU A 548 -9.50 -222.53 17.84
CA LEU A 548 -10.38 -221.37 17.96
C LEU A 548 -9.58 -220.06 17.98
N GLY A 549 -9.54 -219.32 16.89
CA GLY A 549 -10.68 -219.03 16.02
C GLY A 549 -11.49 -217.94 16.69
N ASP A 550 -11.49 -216.79 16.02
CA ASP A 550 -12.55 -215.78 15.95
C ASP A 550 -11.90 -214.58 15.24
N ALA A 551 -11.75 -214.61 13.92
CA ALA A 551 -12.82 -214.50 12.94
C ALA A 551 -13.67 -213.26 13.14
N PHE A 552 -13.54 -212.36 12.17
CA PHE A 552 -14.64 -211.69 11.49
C PHE A 552 -15.51 -210.74 12.31
N TYR A 553 -15.75 -209.59 11.68
CA TYR A 553 -16.94 -208.71 11.71
C TYR A 553 -16.45 -207.26 11.81
N SER A 554 -16.37 -206.57 10.68
CA SER A 554 -17.49 -205.86 10.06
C SER A 554 -17.54 -204.43 10.62
N GLU A 555 -17.32 -203.42 9.79
CA GLU A 555 -18.43 -202.78 9.08
C GLU A 555 -19.00 -201.62 9.92
N TRP A 556 -18.98 -200.43 9.31
CA TRP A 556 -19.81 -199.26 9.61
C TRP A 556 -19.51 -198.35 10.84
N PHE A 557 -19.29 -197.06 10.48
CA PHE A 557 -19.65 -195.75 11.09
C PHE A 557 -18.42 -194.82 11.11
N ARG A 558 -18.38 -193.59 10.56
CA ARG A 558 -19.42 -192.61 10.18
C ARG A 558 -18.76 -191.60 9.20
N LYS A 559 -18.99 -191.72 7.89
CA LYS A 559 -19.89 -190.92 7.01
C LYS A 559 -19.61 -189.40 6.86
N LEU A 560 -19.39 -189.03 5.59
CA LEU A 560 -19.89 -187.88 4.83
C LEU A 560 -19.71 -186.46 5.39
N CYS A 561 -19.01 -185.60 4.64
CA CYS A 561 -19.66 -184.58 3.81
C CYS A 561 -18.62 -183.82 2.93
N PRO A 562 -19.01 -183.34 1.74
CA PRO A 562 -18.22 -183.62 0.54
C PRO A 562 -18.08 -182.44 -0.43
N MET A 563 -17.55 -182.76 -1.64
CA MET A 563 -18.06 -182.32 -2.96
C MET A 563 -17.89 -180.84 -3.38
N VAL A 564 -17.87 -180.39 -4.64
CA VAL A 564 -17.74 -180.91 -6.04
C VAL A 564 -17.90 -179.67 -6.97
N VAL A 565 -17.33 -179.72 -8.19
CA VAL A 565 -17.86 -179.25 -9.52
C VAL A 565 -18.81 -178.02 -9.53
N SER A 566 -18.46 -176.87 -10.14
CA SER A 566 -18.70 -176.43 -11.54
C SER A 566 -20.14 -176.56 -12.11
N ILE A 567 -20.49 -175.70 -13.08
CA ILE A 567 -21.78 -175.53 -13.83
C ILE A 567 -22.75 -174.48 -13.16
N PRO A 568 -23.71 -173.82 -13.85
CA PRO A 568 -23.60 -172.45 -14.39
C PRO A 568 -24.74 -171.49 -13.94
N VAL A 569 -24.66 -170.26 -14.45
CA VAL A 569 -25.70 -169.24 -14.67
C VAL A 569 -27.17 -169.67 -14.52
N LEU A 570 -27.96 -168.96 -13.70
CA LEU A 570 -29.13 -168.13 -14.11
C LEU A 570 -30.06 -167.75 -12.92
N THR A 571 -30.33 -166.43 -12.87
CA THR A 571 -31.63 -165.78 -12.66
C THR A 571 -32.26 -165.56 -11.28
N ASN A 572 -32.67 -164.29 -11.14
CA ASN A 572 -33.75 -163.68 -10.34
C ASN A 572 -33.47 -163.59 -8.82
N GLY A 573 -33.25 -162.41 -8.24
CA GLY A 573 -34.13 -161.24 -8.32
C GLY A 573 -33.62 -160.04 -9.10
N VAL A 574 -34.36 -159.74 -10.15
CA VAL A 574 -34.59 -158.42 -10.74
C VAL A 574 -35.17 -157.48 -9.67
N ILE A 575 -34.63 -156.27 -9.53
CA ILE A 575 -35.40 -155.03 -9.77
C ILE A 575 -34.54 -154.08 -10.60
N CYS A 576 -34.98 -153.92 -11.85
CA CYS A 576 -34.67 -152.84 -12.76
C CYS A 576 -35.16 -151.47 -12.25
N GLY A 577 -34.60 -150.42 -12.85
CA GLY A 577 -35.28 -149.14 -13.06
C GLY A 577 -34.54 -147.99 -12.39
N GLU A 578 -33.71 -147.23 -13.12
CA GLU A 578 -34.14 -146.00 -13.84
C GLU A 578 -34.83 -145.01 -12.89
N ARG A 579 -34.45 -143.73 -12.79
CA ARG A 579 -34.39 -142.79 -13.89
C ARG A 579 -33.82 -141.44 -13.41
N CYS A 580 -33.28 -140.71 -14.37
CA CYS A 580 -33.19 -139.25 -14.40
C CYS A 580 -34.24 -138.48 -13.59
N SER A 581 -33.75 -137.41 -12.96
CA SER A 581 -34.32 -136.05 -13.02
C SER A 581 -35.61 -135.71 -12.25
N LYS A 582 -35.52 -134.56 -11.58
CA LYS A 582 -36.33 -133.34 -11.80
C LYS A 582 -37.49 -132.97 -10.86
N PHE A 583 -37.45 -131.65 -10.57
CA PHE A 583 -38.52 -130.67 -10.32
C PHE A 583 -39.29 -130.79 -9.00
N TYR A 584 -39.39 -129.75 -8.16
CA TYR A 584 -39.38 -128.29 -8.42
C TYR A 584 -38.23 -127.51 -7.77
#